data_AF-A0A2S7Q2R0-F1
#
_entry.id   AF-A0A2S7Q2R0-F1
#
_cell.length_a   1.000
_cell.length_b   1.000
_cell.length_c   1.000
_cell.angle_alpha   90.00
_cell.angle_beta   90.00
_cell.angle_gamma   90.00
#
_symmetry.space_group_name_H-M   'P 1'
#
loop_
_entity.id
_entity.type
_entity.pdbx_description
1 polymer ?
#
loop_
_entity_poly.entity_id
_entity_poly.type
_entity_poly.pdbx_seq_one_letter_code
_entity_poly.pdbx_strand_id
1 'polypeptide(L)'
;MHSTAILTVFATTLLGLVNGQTTTDPVTGTLGNASVVENNPPNVVYVATLPTTEFFNPKDPRGNVKGSVTAQANANGIGITIDVKFSNLPTSGGPFLYHLHDQPVPADGNCTSTLGHLDPFIRGETPACNSSLSQTCQVGDLSGKHGKITSDPFIATYADDFASTTPGLGSFFGNRSIVVHFGNKTRITCANFMLAAATNATQMNATATGAPVQYTGLGGAGSVGVERGMMALVVMGLAGVFVL
;
A
#
# COMPACT_ATOMS: atom_id res chain seq x y z
N MET A 1 21.50 69.95 32.66
CA MET A 1 20.37 69.20 32.09
C MET A 1 20.60 69.18 30.58
N HIS A 2 20.86 68.10 29.85
CA HIS A 2 20.77 66.66 30.07
C HIS A 2 21.97 65.98 29.37
N SER A 3 22.56 64.97 30.02
CA SER A 3 23.58 64.10 29.45
C SER A 3 22.86 62.90 28.82
N THR A 4 22.97 62.72 27.50
CA THR A 4 22.38 61.59 26.78
C THR A 4 23.44 60.50 26.60
N ALA A 5 23.33 59.44 27.42
CA ALA A 5 24.08 58.21 27.24
C ALA A 5 23.51 57.44 26.04
N ILE A 6 24.34 57.18 25.02
CA ILE A 6 24.00 56.32 23.88
C ILE A 6 24.40 54.89 24.27
N LEU A 7 23.40 54.05 24.56
CA LEU A 7 23.59 52.63 24.84
C LEU A 7 23.41 51.85 23.52
N THR A 8 24.53 51.49 22.88
CA THR A 8 24.53 50.59 21.71
C THR A 8 24.28 49.15 22.15
N VAL A 9 23.14 48.59 21.76
CA VAL A 9 22.81 47.16 21.94
C VAL A 9 23.49 46.36 20.82
N PHE A 10 24.48 45.54 21.16
CA PHE A 10 25.02 44.55 20.24
C PHE A 10 24.06 43.36 20.16
N ALA A 11 23.31 43.25 19.06
CA ALA A 11 22.55 42.05 18.74
C ALA A 11 23.49 41.01 18.13
N THR A 12 23.88 40.00 18.91
CA THR A 12 24.60 38.83 18.40
C THR A 12 23.62 37.90 17.69
N THR A 13 23.60 37.93 16.36
CA THR A 13 22.89 36.93 15.56
C THR A 13 23.64 35.60 15.65
N LEU A 14 23.13 34.69 16.46
CA LEU A 14 23.59 33.30 16.49
C LEU A 14 23.02 32.58 15.26
N LEU A 15 23.82 32.52 14.18
CA LEU A 15 23.56 31.65 13.04
C LEU A 15 23.74 30.20 13.52
N GLY A 16 22.64 29.57 13.90
CA GLY A 16 22.60 28.12 14.13
C GLY A 16 22.91 27.41 12.81
N LEU A 17 24.10 26.83 12.71
CA LEU A 17 24.42 25.83 11.69
C LEU A 17 23.52 24.62 11.96
N VAL A 18 22.41 24.53 11.24
CA VAL A 18 21.68 23.28 11.10
C VAL A 18 22.57 22.39 10.25
N ASN A 19 23.35 21.52 10.89
CA ASN A 19 24.00 20.43 10.19
C ASN A 19 22.89 19.57 9.60
N GLY A 20 22.67 19.68 8.29
CA GLY A 20 21.92 18.68 7.56
C GLY A 20 22.65 17.36 7.75
N GLN A 21 22.12 16.51 8.64
CA GLN A 21 22.68 15.20 8.92
C GLN A 21 22.48 14.35 7.66
N THR A 22 23.42 14.42 6.72
CA THR A 22 23.57 13.45 5.65
C THR A 22 24.08 12.16 6.28
N THR A 23 23.19 11.38 6.88
CA THR A 23 23.49 9.99 7.18
C THR A 23 23.68 9.29 5.84
N THR A 24 24.90 8.85 5.56
CA THR A 24 25.26 8.05 4.38
C THR A 24 24.65 6.65 4.41
N ASP A 25 24.01 6.28 5.52
CA ASP A 25 23.40 4.97 5.69
C ASP A 25 22.00 4.92 5.06
N PRO A 26 21.68 3.84 4.31
CA PRO A 26 20.36 3.68 3.71
C PRO A 26 19.28 3.64 4.79
N VAL A 27 18.25 4.48 4.65
CA VAL A 27 17.08 4.42 5.54
C VAL A 27 16.24 3.20 5.18
N THR A 28 16.11 2.28 6.14
CA THR A 28 15.25 1.10 6.05
C THR A 28 14.06 1.22 7.00
N GLY A 29 13.14 0.25 6.97
CA GLY A 29 11.99 0.26 7.85
C GLY A 29 12.30 -0.10 9.30
N THR A 30 11.36 0.21 10.19
CA THR A 30 11.46 -0.14 11.62
C THR A 30 11.66 -1.64 11.82
N LEU A 31 11.13 -2.46 10.89
CA LEU A 31 11.30 -3.92 10.90
C LEU A 31 12.42 -4.40 9.96
N GLY A 32 13.28 -3.49 9.50
CA GLY A 32 14.38 -3.77 8.58
C GLY A 32 14.02 -3.65 7.11
N ASN A 33 14.86 -4.23 6.26
CA ASN A 33 14.65 -4.27 4.81
C ASN A 33 13.42 -5.12 4.48
N ALA A 34 12.76 -4.78 3.37
CA ALA A 34 11.79 -5.67 2.77
C ALA A 34 12.46 -7.00 2.41
N SER A 35 11.91 -8.09 2.94
CA SER A 35 12.37 -9.43 2.62
C SER A 35 11.97 -9.81 1.20
N VAL A 36 12.90 -10.46 0.49
CA VAL A 36 12.57 -11.16 -0.76
C VAL A 36 11.52 -12.22 -0.47
N VAL A 37 10.45 -12.23 -1.26
CA VAL A 37 9.39 -13.21 -1.16
C VAL A 37 9.77 -14.43 -1.97
N GLU A 38 9.79 -15.59 -1.31
CA GLU A 38 10.03 -16.88 -1.94
C GLU A 38 8.77 -17.75 -1.86
N ASN A 39 8.75 -18.83 -2.65
CA ASN A 39 7.67 -19.82 -2.65
C ASN A 39 6.29 -19.22 -2.93
N ASN A 40 6.22 -18.18 -3.78
CA ASN A 40 4.94 -17.71 -4.31
C ASN A 40 4.24 -18.86 -5.06
N PRO A 41 2.93 -19.08 -4.85
CA PRO A 41 2.20 -20.17 -5.49
C PRO A 41 2.24 -20.01 -7.02
N PRO A 42 2.60 -21.07 -7.78
CA PRO A 42 2.70 -20.99 -9.23
C PRO A 42 1.32 -20.78 -9.87
N ASN A 43 1.31 -20.16 -11.05
CA ASN A 43 0.11 -19.93 -11.86
C ASN A 43 -0.98 -19.08 -11.20
N VAL A 44 -0.64 -18.32 -10.16
CA VAL A 44 -1.54 -17.35 -9.54
C VAL A 44 -1.34 -15.99 -10.21
N VAL A 45 -2.42 -15.48 -10.79
CA VAL A 45 -2.45 -14.18 -11.48
C VAL A 45 -3.51 -13.31 -10.83
N TYR A 46 -3.13 -12.09 -10.45
CA TYR A 46 -4.02 -11.07 -9.96
C TYR A 46 -4.10 -9.92 -10.97
N VAL A 47 -5.30 -9.40 -11.20
CA VAL A 47 -5.55 -8.29 -12.12
C VAL A 47 -6.32 -7.20 -11.38
N ALA A 48 -5.85 -5.96 -11.50
CA ALA A 48 -6.57 -4.77 -11.09
C ALA A 48 -6.89 -3.92 -12.32
N THR A 49 -8.17 -3.78 -12.64
CA THR A 49 -8.65 -2.97 -13.78
C THR A 49 -9.20 -1.64 -13.27
N LEU A 50 -8.67 -0.53 -13.78
CA LEU A 50 -9.09 0.80 -13.38
C LEU A 50 -10.55 1.07 -13.82
N PRO A 51 -11.39 1.65 -12.95
CA PRO A 51 -12.79 1.90 -13.25
C PRO A 51 -12.94 3.02 -14.28
N THR A 52 -14.05 3.01 -15.02
CA THR A 52 -14.41 4.11 -15.93
C THR A 52 -14.87 5.36 -15.19
N THR A 53 -15.44 5.19 -13.99
CA THR A 53 -15.87 6.30 -13.12
C THR A 53 -14.66 6.95 -12.46
N GLU A 54 -14.60 8.28 -12.51
CA GLU A 54 -13.49 9.06 -11.96
C GLU A 54 -13.66 9.29 -10.45
N PHE A 55 -12.52 9.33 -9.75
CA PHE A 55 -12.48 9.66 -8.33
C PHE A 55 -12.13 11.14 -8.07
N PHE A 56 -11.02 11.64 -8.63
CA PHE A 56 -10.50 12.97 -8.29
C PHE A 56 -11.19 14.14 -8.98
N ASN A 57 -11.64 13.94 -10.22
CA ASN A 57 -12.26 15.00 -11.03
C ASN A 57 -13.40 14.44 -11.88
N PRO A 58 -14.56 14.08 -11.29
CA PRO A 58 -15.69 13.44 -11.99
C PRO A 58 -16.39 14.28 -13.07
N LYS A 59 -15.81 15.43 -13.41
CA LYS A 59 -16.31 16.35 -14.44
C LYS A 59 -15.30 16.51 -15.58
N ASP A 60 -14.19 15.76 -15.58
CA ASP A 60 -13.23 15.84 -16.68
C ASP A 60 -13.88 15.25 -17.94
N PRO A 61 -14.02 16.02 -19.03
CA PRO A 61 -14.60 15.49 -20.26
C PRO A 61 -13.78 14.36 -20.90
N ARG A 62 -12.49 14.19 -20.50
CA ARG A 62 -11.65 13.07 -20.95
C ARG A 62 -11.97 11.77 -20.23
N GLY A 63 -12.60 11.83 -19.06
CA GLY A 63 -12.86 10.69 -18.19
C GLY A 63 -11.60 10.12 -17.52
N ASN A 64 -11.78 9.00 -16.81
CA ASN A 64 -10.76 8.46 -15.93
C ASN A 64 -9.52 7.92 -16.68
N VAL A 65 -8.42 7.76 -15.95
CA VAL A 65 -7.28 6.94 -16.39
C VAL A 65 -7.78 5.52 -16.65
N LYS A 66 -7.40 4.97 -17.80
CA LYS A 66 -7.84 3.66 -18.27
C LYS A 66 -6.69 2.67 -18.23
N GLY A 67 -7.01 1.42 -17.98
CA GLY A 67 -6.08 0.31 -18.12
C GLY A 67 -6.06 -0.61 -16.91
N SER A 68 -4.99 -1.36 -16.75
CA SER A 68 -4.89 -2.40 -15.74
C SER A 68 -3.46 -2.67 -15.29
N VAL A 69 -3.35 -3.29 -14.13
CA VAL A 69 -2.12 -3.93 -13.65
C VAL A 69 -2.39 -5.43 -13.53
N THR A 70 -1.55 -6.24 -14.17
CA THR A 70 -1.55 -7.70 -14.01
C THR A 70 -0.29 -8.10 -13.26
N ALA A 71 -0.40 -8.98 -12.29
CA ALA A 71 0.73 -9.43 -11.49
C ALA A 71 0.66 -10.94 -11.27
N GLN A 72 1.78 -11.64 -11.46
CA GLN A 72 1.86 -13.09 -11.33
C GLN A 72 3.14 -13.53 -10.65
N ALA A 73 3.10 -14.66 -9.94
CA ALA A 73 4.30 -15.29 -9.40
C ALA A 73 5.31 -15.59 -10.53
N ASN A 74 6.59 -15.33 -10.26
CA ASN A 74 7.66 -15.75 -11.16
C ASN A 74 7.80 -17.28 -11.19
N ALA A 75 8.31 -17.84 -12.29
CA ALA A 75 8.42 -19.30 -12.47
C ALA A 75 9.34 -19.98 -11.44
N ASN A 76 10.29 -19.25 -10.87
CA ASN A 76 11.18 -19.72 -9.80
C ASN A 76 10.58 -19.55 -8.39
N GLY A 77 9.35 -19.03 -8.27
CA GLY A 77 8.67 -18.75 -7.01
C GLY A 77 9.20 -17.53 -6.25
N ILE A 78 10.20 -16.81 -6.76
CA ILE A 78 10.78 -15.62 -6.13
C ILE A 78 10.12 -14.36 -6.68
N GLY A 79 9.46 -13.59 -5.83
CA GLY A 79 8.78 -12.36 -6.24
C GLY A 79 7.69 -12.57 -7.27
N ILE A 80 7.34 -11.50 -7.96
CA ILE A 80 6.30 -11.45 -8.98
C ILE A 80 6.79 -10.71 -10.23
N THR A 81 6.17 -10.98 -11.38
CA THR A 81 6.23 -10.11 -12.56
C THR A 81 4.99 -9.24 -12.57
N ILE A 82 5.17 -7.94 -12.81
CA ILE A 82 4.09 -6.96 -12.92
C ILE A 82 4.07 -6.39 -14.35
N ASP A 83 2.91 -6.48 -15.00
CA ASP A 83 2.59 -5.80 -16.26
C ASP A 83 1.66 -4.62 -15.99
N VAL A 84 2.10 -3.43 -16.37
CA VAL A 84 1.36 -2.17 -16.22
C VAL A 84 0.95 -1.67 -17.59
N LYS A 85 -0.33 -1.31 -17.75
CA LYS A 85 -0.86 -0.66 -18.95
C LYS A 85 -1.79 0.47 -18.52
N PHE A 86 -1.39 1.71 -18.76
CA PHE A 86 -2.20 2.89 -18.49
C PHE A 86 -2.33 3.75 -19.75
N SER A 87 -3.47 4.41 -19.87
CA SER A 87 -3.75 5.38 -20.92
C SER A 87 -4.73 6.43 -20.43
N ASN A 88 -4.89 7.51 -21.19
CA ASN A 88 -5.76 8.61 -20.84
C ASN A 88 -5.34 9.28 -19.52
N LEU A 89 -4.03 9.51 -19.36
CA LEU A 89 -3.48 10.21 -18.22
C LEU A 89 -3.84 11.71 -18.31
N PRO A 90 -3.98 12.41 -17.18
CA PRO A 90 -4.10 13.87 -17.19
C PRO A 90 -2.97 14.52 -18.02
N THR A 91 -3.24 15.62 -18.71
CA THR A 91 -2.22 16.32 -19.53
C THR A 91 -1.16 17.04 -18.70
N SER A 92 -1.36 17.17 -17.39
CA SER A 92 -0.46 17.85 -16.47
C SER A 92 -0.51 17.22 -15.07
N GLY A 93 0.41 17.62 -14.19
CA GLY A 93 0.50 17.11 -12.82
C GLY A 93 1.29 15.80 -12.68
N GLY A 94 1.93 15.33 -13.75
CA GLY A 94 2.91 14.23 -13.70
C GLY A 94 4.35 14.71 -13.38
N PRO A 95 5.36 13.81 -13.43
CA PRO A 95 5.23 12.37 -13.68
C PRO A 95 4.30 11.71 -12.67
N PHE A 96 3.43 10.81 -13.16
CA PHE A 96 2.43 10.18 -12.32
C PHE A 96 3.05 9.03 -11.54
N LEU A 97 2.53 8.81 -10.33
CA LEU A 97 2.97 7.75 -9.45
C LEU A 97 1.91 6.65 -9.42
N TYR A 98 2.31 5.46 -9.05
CA TYR A 98 1.40 4.34 -8.85
C TYR A 98 2.00 3.40 -7.79
N HIS A 99 1.15 2.96 -6.87
CA HIS A 99 1.57 2.20 -5.69
C HIS A 99 0.55 1.13 -5.35
N LEU A 100 1.03 0.03 -4.75
CA LEU A 100 0.16 -0.89 -4.03
C LEU A 100 -0.22 -0.22 -2.70
N HIS A 101 -1.50 -0.14 -2.41
CA HIS A 101 -2.02 0.43 -1.17
C HIS A 101 -2.41 -0.66 -0.17
N ASP A 102 -2.48 -0.29 1.11
CA ASP A 102 -2.72 -1.23 2.20
C ASP A 102 -4.15 -1.81 2.16
N GLN A 103 -5.17 -0.98 1.98
CA GLN A 103 -6.56 -1.43 2.04
C GLN A 103 -7.18 -1.60 0.64
N PRO A 104 -8.19 -2.49 0.49
CA PRO A 104 -8.97 -2.55 -0.73
C PRO A 104 -9.75 -1.25 -0.94
N VAL A 105 -10.06 -0.97 -2.21
CA VAL A 105 -11.04 0.04 -2.60
C VAL A 105 -12.42 -0.40 -2.09
N PRO A 106 -13.12 0.42 -1.28
CA PRO A 106 -14.49 0.15 -0.85
C PRO A 106 -15.50 0.19 -2.00
N ALA A 107 -16.72 -0.27 -1.74
CA ALA A 107 -17.79 -0.35 -2.74
C ALA A 107 -18.18 1.01 -3.36
N ASP A 108 -17.95 2.12 -2.66
CA ASP A 108 -18.21 3.48 -3.16
C ASP A 108 -17.07 4.02 -4.06
N GLY A 109 -16.01 3.24 -4.28
CA GLY A 109 -14.88 3.64 -5.12
C GLY A 109 -13.97 4.70 -4.50
N ASN A 110 -14.10 5.01 -3.20
CA ASN A 110 -13.31 6.04 -2.56
C ASN A 110 -11.84 5.63 -2.41
N CYS A 111 -10.99 6.18 -3.28
CA CYS A 111 -9.56 5.89 -3.27
C CYS A 111 -8.86 6.33 -1.99
N THR A 112 -9.42 7.24 -1.18
CA THR A 112 -8.82 7.64 0.11
C THR A 112 -8.87 6.49 1.13
N SER A 113 -9.89 5.65 1.06
CA SER A 113 -10.10 4.53 1.98
C SER A 113 -9.12 3.38 1.78
N THR A 114 -8.30 3.41 0.72
CA THR A 114 -7.20 2.44 0.53
C THR A 114 -6.02 2.68 1.48
N LEU A 115 -6.07 3.75 2.30
CA LEU A 115 -5.05 4.14 3.29
C LEU A 115 -3.67 4.36 2.66
N GLY A 116 -2.58 4.15 3.42
CA GLY A 116 -1.21 4.35 2.95
C GLY A 116 -0.75 3.29 1.95
N HIS A 117 0.52 3.36 1.55
CA HIS A 117 1.13 2.32 0.75
C HIS A 117 1.19 1.00 1.53
N LEU A 118 1.23 -0.12 0.81
CA LEU A 118 1.55 -1.42 1.38
C LEU A 118 2.98 -1.38 1.94
N ASP A 119 3.10 -1.33 3.27
CA ASP A 119 4.39 -1.11 3.94
C ASP A 119 4.55 -2.00 5.19
N PRO A 120 4.67 -3.33 5.01
CA PRO A 120 4.74 -4.28 6.11
C PRO A 120 6.00 -4.13 6.96
N PHE A 121 7.01 -3.39 6.50
CA PHE A 121 8.27 -3.16 7.22
C PHE A 121 8.35 -1.81 7.91
N ILE A 122 7.29 -1.00 7.82
CA ILE A 122 7.17 0.31 8.46
C ILE A 122 8.36 1.20 8.04
N ARG A 123 8.54 1.32 6.73
CA ARG A 123 9.59 2.12 6.09
C ARG A 123 9.22 3.59 6.01
N GLY A 124 7.95 3.89 5.76
CA GLY A 124 7.48 5.25 5.52
C GLY A 124 7.92 5.81 4.16
N GLU A 125 7.54 7.04 3.86
CA GLU A 125 7.78 7.64 2.53
C GLU A 125 9.06 8.47 2.43
N THR A 126 9.63 8.90 3.57
CA THR A 126 10.78 9.82 3.62
C THR A 126 11.98 9.14 4.28
N PRO A 127 13.18 9.20 3.68
CA PRO A 127 13.51 9.81 2.38
C PRO A 127 12.83 9.06 1.23
N ALA A 128 12.81 9.61 0.00
CA ALA A 128 12.23 8.89 -1.13
C ALA A 128 12.92 7.53 -1.36
N CYS A 129 12.22 6.56 -1.98
CA CYS A 129 12.81 5.28 -2.34
C CYS A 129 14.06 5.48 -3.21
N ASN A 130 15.12 4.73 -2.89
CA ASN A 130 16.30 4.61 -3.73
C ASN A 130 16.20 3.30 -4.52
N SER A 131 15.92 3.38 -5.82
CA SER A 131 15.78 2.20 -6.69
C SER A 131 17.04 1.35 -6.81
N SER A 132 18.23 1.90 -6.49
CA SER A 132 19.47 1.10 -6.43
C SER A 132 19.53 0.21 -5.18
N LEU A 133 18.64 0.45 -4.21
CA LEU A 133 18.51 -0.28 -2.95
C LEU A 133 17.03 -0.60 -2.68
N SER A 134 16.35 -1.21 -3.66
CA SER A 134 14.89 -1.47 -3.62
C SER A 134 14.40 -2.20 -2.37
N GLN A 135 15.24 -3.01 -1.73
CA GLN A 135 14.95 -3.66 -0.45
C GLN A 135 14.74 -2.69 0.71
N THR A 136 15.17 -1.43 0.57
CA THR A 136 14.97 -0.36 1.57
C THR A 136 13.70 0.45 1.32
N CYS A 137 12.94 0.13 0.27
CA CYS A 137 11.71 0.84 -0.08
C CYS A 137 10.47 0.16 0.51
N GLN A 138 9.33 0.87 0.53
CA GLN A 138 8.05 0.24 0.86
C GLN A 138 7.74 -0.85 -0.18
N VAL A 139 7.15 -1.96 0.25
CA VAL A 139 6.76 -3.04 -0.66
C VAL A 139 5.85 -2.50 -1.78
N GLY A 140 4.93 -1.60 -1.43
CA GLY A 140 4.00 -0.98 -2.37
C GLY A 140 4.55 0.17 -3.21
N ASP A 141 5.77 0.66 -2.99
CA ASP A 141 6.33 1.79 -3.75
C ASP A 141 6.87 1.34 -5.12
N LEU A 142 5.95 1.04 -6.03
CA LEU A 142 6.28 0.57 -7.38
C LEU A 142 6.96 1.67 -8.20
N SER A 143 6.46 2.91 -8.13
CA SER A 143 7.06 4.05 -8.84
C SER A 143 8.47 4.39 -8.38
N GLY A 144 8.75 4.29 -7.08
CA GLY A 144 10.08 4.48 -6.52
C GLY A 144 11.06 3.41 -6.96
N LYS A 145 10.64 2.14 -7.01
CA LYS A 145 11.49 1.00 -7.41
C LYS A 145 11.70 0.91 -8.91
N HIS A 146 10.63 1.09 -9.70
CA HIS A 146 10.57 0.69 -11.12
C HIS A 146 10.37 1.86 -12.08
N GLY A 147 10.24 3.07 -11.57
CA GLY A 147 10.10 4.30 -12.36
C GLY A 147 8.68 4.85 -12.39
N LYS A 148 8.57 6.16 -12.64
CA LYS A 148 7.30 6.90 -12.70
C LYS A 148 6.68 6.82 -14.09
N ILE A 149 5.37 7.07 -14.17
CA ILE A 149 4.65 7.17 -15.44
C ILE A 149 5.01 8.50 -16.11
N THR A 150 5.64 8.42 -17.28
CA THR A 150 6.18 9.58 -18.03
C THR A 150 5.65 9.69 -19.46
N SER A 151 4.79 8.76 -19.88
CA SER A 151 4.17 8.73 -21.22
C SER A 151 2.68 8.40 -21.14
N ASP A 152 1.94 8.69 -22.22
CA ASP A 152 0.56 8.25 -22.43
C ASP A 152 0.42 7.77 -23.89
N PRO A 153 0.22 6.46 -24.16
CA PRO A 153 0.08 5.40 -23.17
C PRO A 153 1.39 5.08 -22.44
N PHE A 154 1.26 4.49 -21.26
CA PHE A 154 2.37 3.93 -20.48
C PHE A 154 2.23 2.42 -20.41
N ILE A 155 3.28 1.71 -20.81
CA ILE A 155 3.36 0.25 -20.77
C ILE A 155 4.72 -0.12 -20.17
N ALA A 156 4.72 -0.96 -19.15
CA ALA A 156 5.93 -1.44 -18.51
C ALA A 156 5.74 -2.86 -18.01
N THR A 157 6.83 -3.64 -18.02
CA THR A 157 6.91 -4.98 -17.43
C THR A 157 8.20 -5.06 -16.63
N TYR A 158 8.13 -5.54 -15.39
CA TYR A 158 9.29 -5.68 -14.52
C TYR A 158 9.03 -6.73 -13.42
N ALA A 159 10.11 -7.22 -12.82
CA ALA A 159 10.06 -8.10 -11.66
C ALA A 159 10.06 -7.27 -10.36
N ASP A 160 9.29 -7.70 -9.36
CA ASP A 160 9.30 -7.18 -8.01
C ASP A 160 9.51 -8.32 -7.01
N ASP A 161 10.63 -8.29 -6.31
CA ASP A 161 11.03 -9.36 -5.40
C ASP A 161 10.29 -9.32 -4.04
N PHE A 162 9.53 -8.26 -3.74
CA PHE A 162 9.06 -7.97 -2.39
C PHE A 162 7.54 -8.13 -2.22
N ALA A 163 6.76 -7.94 -3.29
CA ALA A 163 5.32 -8.19 -3.29
C ALA A 163 5.02 -9.70 -3.42
N SER A 164 3.92 -10.15 -2.79
CA SER A 164 3.58 -11.57 -2.66
C SER A 164 2.21 -11.92 -3.23
N THR A 165 2.10 -13.10 -3.84
CA THR A 165 0.81 -13.74 -4.18
C THR A 165 0.35 -14.74 -3.11
N THR A 166 1.11 -14.92 -2.03
CA THR A 166 0.80 -15.86 -0.93
C THR A 166 -0.05 -15.19 0.15
N PRO A 167 -1.31 -15.63 0.38
CA PRO A 167 -2.15 -15.08 1.44
C PRO A 167 -1.51 -15.23 2.83
N GLY A 168 -1.78 -14.25 3.70
CA GLY A 168 -1.28 -14.23 5.08
C GLY A 168 0.08 -13.54 5.27
N LEU A 169 0.87 -13.36 4.20
CA LEU A 169 2.06 -12.52 4.26
C LEU A 169 1.67 -11.04 4.29
N GLY A 170 2.40 -10.23 5.07
CA GLY A 170 2.19 -8.78 5.10
C GLY A 170 2.29 -8.14 3.71
N SER A 171 3.21 -8.65 2.87
CA SER A 171 3.42 -8.24 1.48
C SER A 171 2.40 -8.80 0.47
N PHE A 172 1.40 -9.57 0.91
CA PHE A 172 0.36 -10.08 0.04
C PHE A 172 -0.48 -8.94 -0.53
N PHE A 173 -0.45 -8.75 -1.85
CA PHE A 173 -1.18 -7.66 -2.51
C PHE A 173 -2.54 -8.09 -3.07
N GLY A 174 -2.80 -9.39 -3.15
CA GLY A 174 -3.96 -9.95 -3.86
C GLY A 174 -5.33 -9.63 -3.24
N ASN A 175 -5.39 -9.12 -2.00
CA ASN A 175 -6.59 -8.60 -1.35
C ASN A 175 -6.56 -7.08 -1.16
N ARG A 176 -5.70 -6.39 -1.90
CA ARG A 176 -5.43 -4.95 -1.76
C ARG A 176 -5.70 -4.22 -3.06
N SER A 177 -5.24 -2.98 -3.15
CA SER A 177 -5.52 -2.10 -4.26
C SER A 177 -4.26 -1.51 -4.90
N ILE A 178 -4.39 -1.12 -6.17
CA ILE A 178 -3.47 -0.20 -6.84
C ILE A 178 -4.09 1.19 -6.84
N VAL A 179 -3.28 2.22 -6.63
CA VAL A 179 -3.69 3.63 -6.77
C VAL A 179 -2.73 4.34 -7.71
N VAL A 180 -3.28 5.15 -8.61
CA VAL A 180 -2.52 6.06 -9.49
C VAL A 180 -2.65 7.48 -8.93
N HIS A 181 -1.54 8.22 -8.88
CA HIS A 181 -1.45 9.55 -8.30
C HIS A 181 -0.83 10.56 -9.25
N PHE A 182 -1.16 11.83 -9.05
CA PHE A 182 -0.33 12.93 -9.50
C PHE A 182 1.04 12.92 -8.82
N GLY A 183 2.01 13.66 -9.36
CA GLY A 183 3.34 13.84 -8.78
C GLY A 183 3.31 14.49 -7.39
N ASN A 184 2.24 15.21 -7.04
CA ASN A 184 1.99 15.76 -5.70
C ASN A 184 1.30 14.76 -4.74
N LYS A 185 1.20 13.47 -5.12
CA LYS A 185 0.60 12.35 -4.37
C LYS A 185 -0.92 12.36 -4.25
N THR A 186 -1.60 13.34 -4.85
CA THR A 186 -3.07 13.31 -4.93
C THR A 186 -3.54 12.10 -5.74
N ARG A 187 -4.46 11.30 -5.18
CA ARG A 187 -4.99 10.06 -5.79
C ARG A 187 -5.91 10.42 -6.96
N ILE A 188 -5.69 9.81 -8.12
CA ILE A 188 -6.46 10.02 -9.35
C ILE A 188 -7.56 8.95 -9.47
N THR A 189 -7.14 7.69 -9.36
CA THR A 189 -7.97 6.50 -9.54
C THR A 189 -7.36 5.32 -8.81
N CYS A 190 -8.14 4.28 -8.57
CA CYS A 190 -7.74 3.10 -7.85
C CYS A 190 -8.57 1.87 -8.27
N ALA A 191 -8.03 0.68 -8.05
CA ALA A 191 -8.72 -0.58 -8.31
C ALA A 191 -8.25 -1.68 -7.36
N ASN A 192 -9.14 -2.63 -7.05
CA ASN A 192 -8.80 -3.83 -6.31
C ASN A 192 -8.12 -4.86 -7.22
N PHE A 193 -7.15 -5.58 -6.68
CA PHE A 193 -6.65 -6.80 -7.29
C PHE A 193 -7.67 -7.92 -7.10
N MET A 194 -7.96 -8.64 -8.18
CA MET A 194 -8.84 -9.80 -8.21
C MET A 194 -8.08 -10.97 -8.80
N LEU A 195 -8.28 -12.17 -8.24
CA LEU A 195 -7.72 -13.39 -8.80
C LEU A 195 -8.28 -13.59 -10.22
N ALA A 196 -7.41 -13.70 -11.22
CA ALA A 196 -7.82 -14.05 -12.57
C ALA A 196 -8.38 -15.48 -12.52
N ALA A 197 -9.53 -15.71 -13.16
CA ALA A 197 -10.05 -17.07 -13.30
C ALA A 197 -8.97 -17.94 -13.95
N ALA A 198 -8.57 -19.02 -13.29
CA ALA A 198 -7.60 -19.96 -13.84
C ALA A 198 -8.11 -20.42 -15.20
N THR A 199 -7.39 -20.12 -16.29
CA THR A 199 -7.69 -20.63 -17.62
C THR A 199 -7.30 -22.11 -17.68
N ASN A 200 -8.06 -22.96 -16.99
CA ASN A 200 -8.10 -24.38 -17.30
C ASN A 200 -8.98 -24.53 -18.54
N ALA A 201 -8.33 -24.64 -19.69
CA ALA A 201 -8.94 -25.06 -20.93
C ALA A 201 -9.42 -26.52 -20.79
N THR A 202 -10.65 -26.68 -20.33
CA THR A 202 -11.55 -27.73 -20.80
C THR A 202 -12.92 -27.09 -20.98
N GLN A 203 -13.31 -26.93 -22.24
CA GLN A 203 -14.65 -26.56 -22.61
C GLN A 203 -15.65 -27.51 -21.93
N MET A 204 -16.51 -26.97 -21.07
CA MET A 204 -17.82 -27.55 -20.81
C MET A 204 -18.86 -26.48 -21.08
N ASN A 205 -19.49 -26.64 -22.24
CA ASN A 205 -20.74 -26.04 -22.62
C ASN A 205 -21.80 -26.33 -21.53
N ALA A 206 -22.26 -25.30 -20.82
CA ALA A 206 -23.43 -25.40 -19.97
C ALA A 206 -24.19 -24.07 -19.97
N THR A 207 -25.11 -23.97 -20.93
CA THR A 207 -26.33 -23.18 -20.80
C THR A 207 -27.13 -23.73 -19.62
N ALA A 208 -27.28 -22.98 -18.53
CA ALA A 208 -28.47 -23.04 -17.67
C ALA A 208 -28.45 -21.93 -16.61
N THR A 209 -29.58 -21.22 -16.57
CA THR A 209 -30.06 -20.30 -15.55
C THR A 209 -30.09 -20.90 -14.14
N GLY A 210 -29.61 -20.18 -13.12
CA GLY A 210 -29.78 -20.54 -11.71
C GLY A 210 -29.20 -19.50 -10.74
N ALA A 211 -29.99 -19.15 -9.72
CA ALA A 211 -29.80 -18.11 -8.70
C ALA A 211 -28.50 -18.21 -7.84
N PRO A 212 -28.11 -17.15 -7.09
CA PRO A 212 -26.86 -17.12 -6.31
C PRO A 212 -26.87 -18.12 -5.16
N VAL A 213 -25.78 -18.88 -5.05
CA VAL A 213 -25.54 -19.84 -3.96
C VAL A 213 -25.16 -19.08 -2.68
N GLN A 214 -25.98 -19.22 -1.65
CA GLN A 214 -25.71 -18.78 -0.29
C GLN A 214 -24.75 -19.78 0.39
N TYR A 215 -23.67 -19.28 0.97
CA TYR A 215 -22.72 -20.07 1.76
C TYR A 215 -23.26 -20.25 3.18
N THR A 216 -23.79 -21.43 3.49
CA THR A 216 -24.10 -21.85 4.87
C THR A 216 -22.99 -22.78 5.37
N GLY A 217 -22.14 -22.26 6.26
CA GLY A 217 -21.13 -23.04 6.95
C GLY A 217 -21.75 -24.00 7.96
N LEU A 218 -21.52 -25.30 7.78
CA LEU A 218 -21.77 -26.36 8.76
C LEU A 218 -20.42 -26.83 9.31
N GLY A 219 -20.02 -26.29 10.46
CA GLY A 219 -18.96 -26.83 11.30
C GLY A 219 -19.56 -27.73 12.37
N GLY A 220 -19.21 -29.03 12.33
CA GLY A 220 -19.72 -30.05 13.22
C GLY A 220 -19.30 -29.88 14.68
N ALA A 221 -20.23 -30.15 15.58
CA ALA A 221 -20.04 -30.22 17.02
C ALA A 221 -19.36 -31.54 17.42
N GLY A 222 -18.21 -31.46 18.09
CA GLY A 222 -17.60 -32.53 18.86
C GLY A 222 -17.44 -32.06 20.30
N SER A 223 -18.21 -32.67 21.20
CA SER A 223 -18.29 -32.34 22.63
C SER A 223 -17.11 -32.93 23.43
N VAL A 224 -16.40 -32.09 24.17
CA VAL A 224 -15.59 -32.48 25.34
C VAL A 224 -15.88 -31.50 26.47
N GLY A 225 -16.37 -32.04 27.60
CA GLY A 225 -16.91 -31.28 28.72
C GLY A 225 -15.86 -30.53 29.51
N VAL A 226 -16.24 -29.34 30.00
CA VAL A 226 -15.47 -28.54 30.95
C VAL A 226 -16.30 -28.40 32.23
N GLU A 227 -15.77 -28.98 33.31
CA GLU A 227 -16.25 -28.75 34.68
C GLU A 227 -15.98 -27.29 35.11
N ARG A 228 -16.94 -26.76 35.86
CA ARG A 228 -16.96 -25.37 36.36
C ARG A 228 -16.04 -25.23 37.57
N GLY A 229 -14.93 -24.51 37.42
CA GLY A 229 -14.14 -23.94 38.52
C GLY A 229 -14.46 -22.45 38.71
N MET A 230 -14.99 -22.09 39.88
CA MET A 230 -15.26 -20.70 40.29
C MET A 230 -13.94 -19.93 40.46
N MET A 231 -13.80 -18.76 39.81
CA MET A 231 -12.65 -17.87 39.99
C MET A 231 -13.10 -16.61 40.75
N ALA A 232 -12.52 -16.41 41.92
CA ALA A 232 -12.84 -15.35 42.85
C ALA A 232 -12.32 -13.98 42.36
N LEU A 233 -13.18 -12.97 42.48
CA LEU A 233 -12.89 -11.57 42.20
C LEU A 233 -12.09 -10.97 43.38
N VAL A 234 -10.80 -10.69 43.16
CA VAL A 234 -9.98 -9.92 44.12
C VAL A 234 -10.01 -8.45 43.71
N VAL A 235 -10.77 -7.65 44.46
CA VAL A 235 -10.75 -6.19 44.41
C VAL A 235 -9.70 -5.73 45.43
N MET A 236 -8.57 -5.20 44.98
CA MET A 236 -7.65 -4.46 45.84
C MET A 236 -7.98 -2.96 45.77
N GLY A 237 -8.52 -2.45 46.87
CA GLY A 237 -8.86 -1.04 47.06
C GLY A 237 -7.62 -0.17 47.27
N LEU A 238 -7.65 0.99 46.61
CA LEU A 238 -6.79 2.13 46.93
C LEU A 238 -7.41 2.88 48.11
N ALA A 239 -6.78 2.77 49.29
CA ALA A 239 -7.02 3.67 50.41
C ALA A 239 -5.94 4.74 50.42
N GLY A 240 -6.35 6.01 50.35
CA GLY A 240 -5.48 7.15 50.52
C GLY A 240 -5.04 7.31 51.98
N VAL A 241 -3.86 7.91 52.17
CA VAL A 241 -3.41 8.44 53.45
C VAL A 241 -2.85 9.84 53.22
N PHE A 242 -3.57 10.81 53.77
CA PHE A 242 -3.11 12.15 54.12
C PHE A 242 -2.34 12.05 55.45
N VAL A 243 -1.15 12.64 55.55
CA VAL A 243 -0.62 13.15 56.84
C VAL A 243 0.28 14.37 56.56
N LEU A 244 -0.11 15.49 57.19
CA LEU A 244 0.59 16.75 57.55
C LEU A 244 1.38 17.52 56.48
#